data_AF-A0A150GZ67-F1
#
_entry.id   AF-A0A150GZ67-F1
#
_cell.length_a   1.000
_cell.length_b   1.000
_cell.length_c   1.000
_cell.angle_alpha   90.00
_cell.angle_beta   90.00
_cell.angle_gamma   90.00
#
_symmetry.space_group_name_H-M   'P 1'
#
loop_
_entity.id
_entity.type
_entity.pdbx_description
1 polymer ?
#
loop_
_entity_poly.entity_id
_entity_poly.type
_entity_poly.pdbx_seq_one_letter_code
_entity_poly.pdbx_strand_id
1 'polypeptide(L)'
;MVEQAAYPTAVVTWENVIDVLQLADKYDMPVVRGFCADFLSRNTQQMSISAALSSPMNVLTAASLLERYCSGAPELSPFVTAVGTALSSALSPLSQRQGGSAGDALCRNAVSNLRRLTESPSYTTTISATVQARVVSALLAGLESVSTACEGCRTGTAIRG
;
A
#
# COMPACT_ATOMS: atom_id res chain seq x y z
N MET A 1 -1.59 -13.06 -36.68
CA MET A 1 -2.00 -13.90 -35.52
C MET A 1 -0.76 -14.08 -34.68
N VAL A 2 -0.60 -13.28 -33.62
CA VAL A 2 0.60 -13.32 -32.78
C VAL A 2 0.38 -14.42 -31.76
N GLU A 3 1.26 -15.42 -31.82
CA GLU A 3 1.39 -16.55 -30.92
C GLU A 3 1.35 -16.05 -29.47
N GLN A 4 0.21 -16.24 -28.82
CA GLN A 4 0.09 -16.16 -27.37
C GLN A 4 0.90 -17.32 -26.81
N ALA A 5 2.20 -17.11 -26.68
CA ALA A 5 3.04 -17.98 -25.88
C ALA A 5 2.47 -17.91 -24.46
N ALA A 6 1.66 -18.91 -24.13
CA ALA A 6 1.20 -19.23 -22.80
C ALA A 6 2.44 -19.62 -21.98
N TYR A 7 3.25 -18.61 -21.62
CA TYR A 7 4.28 -18.78 -20.61
C TYR A 7 3.55 -18.98 -19.28
N PRO A 8 3.94 -19.98 -18.49
CA PRO A 8 3.16 -20.37 -17.33
C PRO A 8 3.22 -19.22 -16.33
N THR A 9 2.06 -18.61 -16.09
CA THR A 9 1.77 -17.73 -14.95
C THR A 9 2.06 -18.38 -13.59
N ALA A 10 2.50 -19.65 -13.57
CA ALA A 10 2.98 -20.40 -12.42
C ALA A 10 4.43 -20.10 -12.01
N VAL A 11 5.22 -19.33 -12.79
CA VAL A 11 6.62 -19.04 -12.43
C VAL A 11 6.70 -17.95 -11.37
N VAL A 12 5.78 -16.98 -11.34
CA VAL A 12 5.77 -15.90 -10.35
C VAL A 12 4.85 -16.29 -9.21
N THR A 13 5.42 -16.47 -8.02
CA THR A 13 4.73 -16.74 -6.76
C THR A 13 5.01 -15.61 -5.77
N TRP A 14 4.22 -15.53 -4.71
CA TRP A 14 4.49 -14.57 -3.65
C TRP A 14 5.90 -14.73 -3.06
N GLU A 15 6.43 -15.95 -2.95
CA GLU A 15 7.76 -16.15 -2.35
C GLU A 15 8.90 -15.66 -3.25
N ASN A 16 8.72 -15.70 -4.58
CA ASN A 16 9.79 -15.37 -5.52
C ASN A 16 9.60 -14.03 -6.25
N VAL A 17 8.43 -13.38 -6.14
CA VAL A 17 8.13 -12.16 -6.90
C VAL A 17 9.16 -11.05 -6.67
N ILE A 18 9.71 -10.96 -5.46
CA ILE A 18 10.73 -9.96 -5.11
C ILE A 18 12.04 -10.28 -5.84
N ASP A 19 12.51 -11.52 -5.75
CA ASP A 19 13.77 -11.95 -6.36
C ASP A 19 13.69 -11.91 -7.88
N VAL A 20 12.56 -12.33 -8.46
CA VAL A 20 12.31 -12.26 -9.91
C VAL A 20 12.29 -10.82 -10.39
N LEU A 21 11.67 -9.90 -9.64
CA LEU A 21 11.63 -8.49 -10.00
C LEU A 21 13.02 -7.84 -9.90
N GLN A 22 13.82 -8.19 -8.88
CA GLN A 22 15.22 -7.75 -8.77
C GLN A 22 16.09 -8.27 -9.93
N LEU A 23 15.91 -9.54 -10.31
CA LEU A 23 16.59 -10.12 -11.47
C LEU A 23 16.17 -9.43 -12.76
N ALA A 24 14.87 -9.20 -12.94
CA ALA A 24 14.33 -8.49 -14.10
C ALA A 24 14.82 -7.05 -14.19
N ASP A 25 15.09 -6.42 -13.05
CA ASP A 25 15.72 -5.11 -13.02
C ASP A 25 17.19 -5.17 -13.42
N LYS A 26 17.95 -6.05 -12.75
CA LYS A 26 19.38 -6.26 -12.96
C LYS A 26 19.74 -6.61 -14.41
N TYR A 27 18.91 -7.39 -15.09
CA TYR A 27 19.13 -7.84 -16.46
C TYR A 27 18.31 -7.07 -17.51
N ASP A 28 17.66 -5.96 -17.11
CA ASP A 28 16.82 -5.13 -17.99
C ASP A 28 15.81 -5.93 -18.83
N MET A 29 15.02 -6.77 -18.15
CA MET A 29 14.00 -7.62 -18.77
C MET A 29 12.60 -7.02 -18.58
N PRO A 30 12.17 -6.05 -19.41
CA PRO A 30 10.91 -5.33 -19.22
C PRO A 30 9.67 -6.23 -19.28
N VAL A 31 9.73 -7.29 -20.06
CA VAL A 31 8.66 -8.30 -20.17
C VAL A 31 8.39 -8.97 -18.82
N VAL A 32 9.45 -9.36 -18.10
CA VAL A 32 9.34 -10.01 -16.78
C VAL A 32 8.82 -9.02 -15.73
N ARG A 33 9.28 -7.75 -15.78
CA ARG A 33 8.74 -6.69 -14.92
C ARG A 33 7.24 -6.51 -15.12
N GLY A 34 6.77 -6.58 -16.37
CA GLY A 34 5.35 -6.52 -16.70
C GLY A 34 4.54 -7.67 -16.12
N PHE A 35 5.07 -8.90 -16.17
CA PHE A 35 4.40 -10.05 -15.56
C PHE A 35 4.34 -9.96 -14.04
N CYS A 36 5.41 -9.53 -13.37
CA CYS A 36 5.38 -9.28 -11.93
C CYS A 36 4.37 -8.19 -11.57
N ALA A 37 4.28 -7.12 -12.37
CA ALA A 37 3.31 -6.05 -12.15
C ALA A 37 1.86 -6.51 -12.36
N ASP A 38 1.60 -7.29 -13.41
CA ASP A 38 0.30 -7.92 -13.67
C ASP A 38 -0.09 -8.85 -12.51
N PHE A 39 0.83 -9.71 -12.04
CA PHE A 39 0.61 -10.58 -10.88
C PHE A 39 0.24 -9.78 -9.62
N LEU A 40 0.98 -8.71 -9.31
CA LEU A 40 0.68 -7.86 -8.15
C LEU A 40 -0.68 -7.18 -8.30
N SER A 41 -1.02 -6.68 -9.50
CA SER A 41 -2.30 -6.00 -9.73
C SER A 41 -3.51 -6.93 -9.57
N ARG A 42 -3.41 -8.19 -10.01
CA ARG A 42 -4.48 -9.18 -9.91
C ARG A 42 -4.72 -9.67 -8.49
N ASN A 43 -3.65 -9.73 -7.69
CA ASN A 43 -3.73 -10.24 -6.32
C ASN A 43 -3.83 -9.13 -5.26
N THR A 44 -4.22 -7.91 -5.65
CA THR A 44 -4.43 -6.78 -4.73
C THR A 44 -5.40 -7.10 -3.58
N GLN A 45 -6.39 -8.00 -3.80
CA GLN A 45 -7.34 -8.40 -2.76
C GLN A 45 -6.72 -9.27 -1.65
N GLN A 46 -5.60 -9.94 -1.92
CA GLN A 46 -4.88 -10.75 -0.93
C GLN A 46 -3.88 -9.91 -0.13
N MET A 47 -3.62 -8.67 -0.56
CA MET A 47 -2.67 -7.80 0.10
C MET A 47 -3.30 -7.11 1.31
N SER A 48 -2.54 -6.99 2.41
CA SER A 48 -3.01 -6.33 3.62
C SER A 48 -1.92 -5.47 4.23
N ILE A 49 -2.31 -4.33 4.83
CA ILE A 49 -1.41 -3.50 5.64
C ILE A 49 -0.95 -4.24 6.91
N SER A 50 -1.71 -5.23 7.39
CA SER A 50 -1.35 -6.00 8.59
C SER A 50 -0.31 -7.09 8.34
N ALA A 51 0.07 -7.36 7.09
CA ALA A 51 1.11 -8.33 6.76
C ALA A 51 2.51 -7.81 7.14
N ALA A 52 3.44 -8.70 7.46
CA ALA A 52 4.81 -8.32 7.80
C ALA A 52 5.49 -7.58 6.62
N LEU A 53 6.35 -6.58 6.91
CA LEU A 53 7.12 -5.83 5.87
C LEU A 53 7.97 -6.73 4.98
N SER A 54 8.44 -7.85 5.55
CA SER A 54 9.23 -8.85 4.83
C SER A 54 8.41 -9.69 3.86
N SER A 55 7.07 -9.61 3.91
CA SER A 55 6.19 -10.36 3.03
C SER A 55 5.74 -9.47 1.85
N PRO A 56 5.74 -10.00 0.62
CA PRO A 56 5.23 -9.28 -0.55
C PRO A 56 3.70 -9.14 -0.55
N MET A 57 3.01 -9.81 0.39
CA MET A 57 1.59 -9.58 0.66
C MET A 57 1.34 -8.23 1.35
N ASN A 58 2.38 -7.52 1.80
CA ASN A 58 2.22 -6.17 2.30
C ASN A 58 2.04 -5.18 1.14
N VAL A 59 0.93 -4.45 1.15
CA VAL A 59 0.56 -3.45 0.12
C VAL A 59 1.64 -2.37 -0.03
N LEU A 60 2.30 -1.98 1.07
CA LEU A 60 3.38 -0.99 1.08
C LEU A 60 4.60 -1.52 0.34
N THR A 61 4.96 -2.79 0.57
CA THR A 61 6.08 -3.44 -0.09
C THR A 61 5.78 -3.58 -1.58
N ALA A 62 4.59 -4.05 -1.96
CA ALA A 62 4.17 -4.16 -3.36
C ALA A 62 4.19 -2.81 -4.10
N ALA A 63 3.64 -1.75 -3.49
CA ALA A 63 3.67 -0.41 -4.05
C ALA A 63 5.09 0.12 -4.21
N SER A 64 5.97 -0.13 -3.22
CA SER A 64 7.37 0.30 -3.25
C SER A 64 8.17 -0.43 -4.33
N LEU A 65 7.91 -1.73 -4.52
CA LEU A 65 8.54 -2.53 -5.56
C LEU A 65 8.15 -2.02 -6.95
N LEU A 66 6.85 -1.78 -7.19
CA LEU A 66 6.38 -1.25 -8.46
C LEU A 66 6.94 0.14 -8.74
N GLU A 67 7.02 1.01 -7.74
CA GLU A 67 7.62 2.33 -7.93
C GLU A 67 9.11 2.24 -8.28
N ARG A 68 9.88 1.42 -7.57
CA ARG A 68 11.32 1.28 -7.81
C ARG A 68 11.62 0.67 -9.17
N TYR A 69 10.90 -0.39 -9.54
CA TYR A 69 11.25 -1.20 -10.72
C TYR A 69 10.45 -0.86 -11.98
N CYS A 70 9.31 -0.17 -11.84
CA CYS A 70 8.45 0.22 -12.96
C CYS A 70 8.42 1.74 -13.23
N SER A 71 9.18 2.57 -12.49
CA SER A 71 9.23 4.04 -12.69
C SER A 71 9.74 4.50 -14.07
N GLY A 72 10.31 3.60 -14.88
CA GLY A 72 10.74 3.89 -16.25
C GLY A 72 9.86 3.30 -17.36
N ALA A 73 8.78 2.58 -17.03
CA ALA A 73 7.99 1.83 -18.00
C ALA A 73 6.53 2.36 -18.06
N PRO A 74 6.18 3.24 -19.02
CA PRO A 74 4.83 3.80 -19.12
C PRO A 74 3.77 2.72 -19.39
N GLU A 75 4.15 1.63 -20.04
CA GLU A 75 3.31 0.45 -20.29
C GLU A 75 2.81 -0.21 -18.98
N LEU A 76 3.52 -0.01 -17.86
CA LEU A 76 3.18 -0.57 -16.56
C LEU A 76 2.39 0.38 -15.66
N SER A 77 2.13 1.60 -16.13
CA SER A 77 1.32 2.60 -15.44
C SER A 77 -0.06 2.10 -14.95
N PRO A 78 -0.84 1.27 -15.68
CA PRO A 78 -2.12 0.80 -15.16
C PRO A 78 -1.94 -0.11 -13.93
N PHE A 79 -0.87 -0.91 -13.89
CA PHE A 79 -0.60 -1.80 -12.76
C PHE A 79 -0.14 -1.03 -11.53
N VAL A 80 0.75 -0.05 -11.72
CA VAL A 80 1.18 0.89 -10.66
C VAL A 80 -0.04 1.63 -10.09
N THR A 81 -0.96 2.05 -10.96
CA THR A 81 -2.20 2.72 -10.55
C THR A 81 -3.10 1.78 -9.75
N ALA A 82 -3.30 0.54 -10.17
CA ALA A 82 -4.13 -0.45 -9.47
C ALA A 82 -3.60 -0.79 -8.07
N VAL A 83 -2.28 -0.96 -7.90
CA VAL A 83 -1.69 -1.17 -6.57
C VAL A 83 -1.72 0.13 -5.76
N GLY A 84 -1.55 1.28 -6.42
CA GLY A 84 -1.72 2.59 -5.80
C GLY A 84 -3.13 2.82 -5.26
N THR A 85 -4.17 2.39 -5.97
CA THR A 85 -5.56 2.48 -5.48
C THR A 85 -5.84 1.48 -4.37
N ALA A 86 -5.26 0.27 -4.42
CA ALA A 86 -5.32 -0.68 -3.31
C ALA A 86 -4.64 -0.13 -2.05
N LEU A 87 -3.49 0.55 -2.20
CA LEU A 87 -2.83 1.26 -1.10
C LEU A 87 -3.71 2.38 -0.54
N SER A 88 -4.27 3.23 -1.41
CA SER A 88 -5.17 4.29 -0.98
C SER A 88 -6.40 3.71 -0.27
N SER A 89 -6.98 2.61 -0.77
CA SER A 89 -8.12 1.92 -0.15
C SER A 89 -7.77 1.35 1.22
N ALA A 90 -6.57 0.78 1.37
CA ALA A 90 -6.08 0.28 2.65
C ALA A 90 -5.78 1.41 3.65
N LEU A 91 -5.44 2.61 3.17
CA LEU A 91 -5.26 3.82 3.97
C LEU A 91 -6.57 4.63 4.16
N SER A 92 -7.61 4.41 3.35
CA SER A 92 -8.92 5.04 3.47
C SER A 92 -9.52 5.00 4.87
N PRO A 93 -9.45 3.91 5.67
CA PRO A 93 -9.96 3.93 7.04
C PRO A 93 -9.26 4.95 7.97
N LEU A 94 -8.08 5.45 7.61
CA LEU A 94 -7.40 6.54 8.34
C LEU A 94 -7.85 7.92 7.87
N SER A 95 -8.16 8.05 6.57
CA SER A 95 -8.58 9.31 5.97
C SER A 95 -10.09 9.55 6.07
N GLN A 96 -10.89 8.49 6.13
CA GLN A 96 -12.33 8.55 6.03
C GLN A 96 -12.92 8.21 7.39
N ARG A 97 -13.35 9.25 8.10
CA ARG A 97 -14.08 9.17 9.36
C ARG A 97 -15.33 8.32 9.17
N GLN A 98 -15.27 7.03 9.48
CA GLN A 98 -16.47 6.23 9.66
C GLN A 98 -17.02 6.61 11.05
N GLY A 99 -18.07 7.44 11.07
CA GLY A 99 -18.66 8.06 12.27
C GLY A 99 -19.33 7.11 13.26
N GLY A 100 -18.72 5.96 13.58
CA GLY A 100 -19.19 5.01 14.57
C GLY A 100 -18.04 4.37 15.35
N SER A 101 -18.35 3.85 16.54
CA SER A 101 -17.39 3.20 17.45
C SER A 101 -16.52 2.10 16.78
N ALA A 102 -17.08 1.41 15.78
CA ALA A 102 -16.35 0.41 15.00
C ALA A 102 -15.28 1.03 14.07
N GLY A 103 -15.55 2.21 13.49
CA GLY A 103 -14.60 2.93 12.64
C GLY A 103 -13.37 3.41 13.42
N ASP A 104 -13.57 3.89 14.64
CA ASP A 104 -12.48 4.31 15.52
C ASP A 104 -11.58 3.15 15.95
N ALA A 105 -12.14 1.94 16.10
CA ALA A 105 -11.36 0.74 16.41
C ALA A 105 -10.49 0.31 15.21
N LEU A 106 -11.04 0.37 14.00
CA LEU A 106 -10.30 0.07 12.77
C LEU A 106 -9.19 1.09 12.50
N CYS A 107 -9.48 2.38 12.67
CA CYS A 107 -8.50 3.45 12.55
C CYS A 107 -7.37 3.26 13.57
N ARG A 108 -7.69 3.05 14.86
CA ARG A 108 -6.67 2.78 15.88
C ARG A 108 -5.84 1.54 15.59
N ASN A 109 -6.45 0.45 15.13
CA ASN A 109 -5.71 -0.76 14.74
C ASN A 109 -4.79 -0.50 13.54
N ALA A 110 -5.26 0.23 12.52
CA ALA A 110 -4.45 0.61 11.36
C ALA A 110 -3.27 1.51 11.78
N VAL A 111 -3.50 2.53 12.61
CA VAL A 111 -2.42 3.38 13.17
C VAL A 111 -1.43 2.55 13.98
N SER A 112 -1.91 1.65 14.83
CA SER A 112 -1.05 0.78 15.67
C SER A 112 -0.19 -0.15 14.82
N ASN A 113 -0.75 -0.67 13.72
CA ASN A 113 -0.02 -1.52 12.78
C ASN A 113 0.98 -0.70 11.97
N LEU A 114 0.58 0.44 11.41
CA LEU A 114 1.51 1.34 10.71
C LEU A 114 2.64 1.79 11.60
N ARG A 115 2.36 2.15 12.86
CA ARG A 115 3.38 2.53 13.83
C ARG A 115 4.39 1.41 14.08
N ARG A 116 3.94 0.17 14.30
CA ARG A 116 4.81 -1.00 14.43
C ARG A 116 5.67 -1.23 13.18
N LEU A 117 5.09 -1.02 12.00
CA LEU A 117 5.81 -1.11 10.73
C LEU A 117 6.86 0.01 10.60
N THR A 118 6.51 1.25 10.93
CA THR A 118 7.44 2.40 10.85
C THR A 118 8.57 2.36 11.89
N GLU A 119 8.33 1.72 13.04
CA GLU A 119 9.34 1.51 14.10
C GLU A 119 10.38 0.45 13.71
N SER A 120 10.12 -0.34 12.66
CA SER A 120 11.06 -1.35 12.19
C SER A 120 12.23 -0.69 11.42
N PRO A 121 13.49 -1.01 11.73
CA PRO A 121 14.66 -0.41 11.07
C PRO A 121 14.71 -0.70 9.56
N SER A 122 14.11 -1.80 9.12
CA SER A 122 14.02 -2.19 7.71
C SER A 122 12.97 -1.39 6.93
N TYR A 123 12.16 -0.57 7.58
CA TYR A 123 11.10 0.21 6.93
C TYR A 123 11.68 1.24 5.96
N THR A 124 12.71 1.97 6.39
CA THR A 124 13.35 3.02 5.59
C THR A 124 14.11 2.47 4.39
N THR A 125 14.64 1.25 4.51
CA THR A 125 15.41 0.59 3.44
C THR A 125 14.50 -0.12 2.42
N THR A 126 13.41 -0.73 2.89
CA THR A 126 12.52 -1.56 2.05
C THR A 126 11.44 -0.75 1.36
N ILE A 127 10.87 0.26 2.04
CA ILE A 127 9.77 1.07 1.49
C ILE A 127 10.33 2.26 0.70
N SER A 128 9.73 2.59 -0.45
CA SER A 128 10.13 3.75 -1.24
C SER A 128 9.76 5.06 -0.54
N ALA A 129 10.51 6.13 -0.80
CA ALA A 129 10.28 7.45 -0.19
C ALA A 129 8.86 7.98 -0.46
N THR A 130 8.30 7.73 -1.65
CA THR A 130 6.94 8.18 -2.00
C THR A 130 5.87 7.40 -1.23
N VAL A 131 6.04 6.09 -1.04
CA VAL A 131 5.12 5.29 -0.21
C VAL A 131 5.22 5.73 1.26
N GLN A 132 6.42 6.01 1.77
CA GLN A 132 6.60 6.58 3.11
C GLN A 132 5.87 7.91 3.25
N ALA A 133 6.01 8.83 2.28
CA ALA A 133 5.33 10.12 2.28
C ALA A 133 3.80 9.96 2.29
N ARG A 134 3.26 8.98 1.55
CA ARG A 134 1.82 8.65 1.56
C ARG A 134 1.35 8.14 2.91
N VAL A 135 2.13 7.26 3.56
CA VAL A 135 1.81 6.76 4.90
C VAL A 135 1.80 7.90 5.92
N VAL A 136 2.82 8.76 5.91
CA VAL A 136 2.90 9.93 6.81
C VAL A 136 1.75 10.89 6.56
N SER A 137 1.41 11.17 5.30
CA SER A 137 0.26 12.01 4.94
C SER A 137 -1.06 11.41 5.44
N ALA A 138 -1.26 10.09 5.33
CA ALA A 138 -2.45 9.42 5.83
C ALA A 138 -2.54 9.45 7.36
N LEU A 139 -1.40 9.32 8.06
CA LEU A 139 -1.33 9.44 9.51
C LEU A 139 -1.64 10.88 9.98
N LEU A 140 -1.12 11.89 9.28
CA LEU A 140 -1.42 13.30 9.57
C LEU A 140 -2.90 13.62 9.35
N ALA A 141 -3.48 13.18 8.22
CA ALA A 141 -4.90 13.34 7.95
C ALA A 141 -5.77 12.67 9.03
N GLY A 142 -5.35 11.49 9.50
CA GLY A 142 -5.98 10.81 10.63
C GLY A 142 -5.92 11.64 11.93
N LEU A 143 -4.76 12.23 12.26
CA LEU A 143 -4.60 13.07 13.46
C LEU A 143 -5.41 14.37 13.40
N GLU A 144 -5.43 15.03 12.25
CA GLU A 144 -6.26 16.23 12.03
C GLU A 144 -7.75 15.92 12.21
N SER A 145 -8.20 14.75 11.75
CA SER A 145 -9.59 14.30 11.95
C SER A 145 -9.94 14.07 13.42
N VAL A 146 -8.97 13.65 14.25
CA VAL A 146 -9.17 13.47 15.70
C VAL A 146 -9.15 14.82 16.43
N SER A 147 -8.28 15.74 16.03
CA SER A 147 -8.18 17.08 16.62
C SER A 147 -9.49 17.87 16.45
N THR A 148 -10.05 17.89 15.24
CA THR A 148 -11.31 18.59 14.93
C THR A 148 -12.52 18.00 15.66
N ALA A 149 -12.51 16.69 15.98
CA ALA A 149 -13.55 16.05 16.77
C ALA A 149 -13.58 16.54 18.23
N CYS A 150 -12.42 16.80 18.83
CA CYS A 150 -12.33 17.34 20.19
C CYS A 150 -12.87 18.78 20.30
N GLU A 151 -12.76 19.58 19.25
CA GLU A 151 -13.32 20.94 19.22
C GLU A 151 -14.85 20.92 19.15
N GLY A 152 -15.44 20.01 18.38
CA GLY A 152 -16.91 19.86 18.26
C GLY A 152 -17.60 19.39 19.55
N CYS A 153 -16.95 18.56 20.38
CA CYS A 153 -17.51 18.15 21.67
C CYS A 153 -17.44 19.26 22.73
N ARG A 154 -16.48 20.20 22.63
CA ARG A 154 -16.34 21.32 23.57
C ARG A 154 -17.39 22.41 23.37
N THR A 155 -17.91 22.57 22.16
CA THR A 155 -18.94 23.58 21.86
C THR A 155 -20.38 23.07 22.05
N GLY A 156 -20.58 21.75 22.17
CA GLY A 156 -21.90 21.12 22.28
C GLY A 156 -22.52 21.05 23.69
N THR A 157 -21.85 21.54 24.75
CA THR A 157 -22.37 21.51 26.13
C THR A 157 -22.91 22.85 26.65
N ALA A 158 -23.10 23.83 25.77
CA ALA A 158 -23.84 25.05 26.08
C ALA A 158 -25.20 24.99 25.37
N ILE A 159 -26.27 25.34 26.08
CA ILE A 159 -27.69 25.40 25.65
C ILE A 159 -28.54 24.19 26.10
N ARG A 160 -28.86 24.18 27.39
CA ARG A 160 -30.24 24.00 27.88
C ARG A 160 -30.34 24.57 29.29
N GLY A 161 -30.54 25.89 29.37
CA GLY A 161 -31.10 26.59 30.51
C GLY A 161 -32.50 27.05 30.16
#